data_AF-A0A9J7BUZ8-F1
#
_entry.id   AF-A0A9J7BUZ8-F1
#
_cell.length_a   1.000
_cell.length_b   1.000
_cell.length_c   1.000
_cell.angle_alpha   90.00
_cell.angle_beta   90.00
_cell.angle_gamma   90.00
#
_symmetry.space_group_name_H-M   'P 1'
#
loop_
_entity.id
_entity.type
_entity.pdbx_description
1 polymer ?
#
loop_
_entity_poly.entity_id
_entity_poly.type
_entity_poly.pdbx_seq_one_letter_code
_entity_poly.pdbx_strand_id
1 'polypeptide(L)'
;MPNEPFVLTAAQARVLGSLVEKEVTTPDYYPLSLNALMNACNQRSNREPVMDLDEDAVRQALHGLEDLRLAGRARGADSRVTKYEHWLGEAFNFSRAETALMCVLLLRGPQTPGELRGRTERLHRFEEISDVVAGLEKLMQREPALVAVLPRQAGSREARYAQLLSGAVSGTAGSVGPEVSVVSSPEHDERIAQLEASVEELRKEVAELRKKIEDLFG
;
A
#
# COMPACT_ATOMS: atom_id res chain seq x y z
N MET A 1 13.24 -3.80 -10.72
CA MET A 1 11.78 -3.84 -10.53
C MET A 1 11.39 -5.27 -10.21
N PRO A 2 10.50 -5.52 -9.25
CA PRO A 2 9.81 -6.81 -9.20
C PRO A 2 9.19 -7.08 -10.58
N ASN A 3 9.50 -8.23 -11.17
CA ASN A 3 9.18 -8.56 -12.56
C ASN A 3 7.69 -8.91 -12.79
N GLU A 4 6.89 -8.92 -11.72
CA GLU A 4 5.47 -9.24 -11.76
C GLU A 4 4.64 -8.11 -11.12
N PRO A 5 3.45 -7.81 -11.67
CA PRO A 5 2.53 -6.86 -11.07
C PRO A 5 2.14 -7.36 -9.68
N PHE A 6 2.36 -6.52 -8.67
CA PHE A 6 2.02 -6.82 -7.29
C PHE A 6 1.11 -5.74 -6.72
N VAL A 7 0.35 -6.11 -5.69
CA VAL A 7 -0.57 -5.21 -4.99
C VAL A 7 -0.30 -5.35 -3.50
N LEU A 8 0.15 -4.25 -2.88
CA LEU A 8 0.38 -4.19 -1.45
C LEU A 8 -0.96 -4.13 -0.71
N THR A 9 -1.10 -4.97 0.32
CA THR A 9 -2.18 -4.83 1.30
C THR A 9 -2.03 -3.54 2.11
N ALA A 10 -3.09 -3.10 2.78
CA ALA A 10 -3.06 -1.92 3.63
C ALA A 10 -2.01 -2.02 4.75
N ALA A 11 -1.85 -3.21 5.34
CA ALA A 11 -0.84 -3.48 6.36
C ALA A 11 0.59 -3.43 5.78
N GLN A 12 0.82 -4.01 4.60
CA GLN A 12 2.11 -3.95 3.91
C GLN A 12 2.50 -2.51 3.55
N ALA A 13 1.57 -1.73 3.00
CA ALA A 13 1.80 -0.33 2.70
C ALA A 13 2.13 0.48 3.96
N ARG A 14 1.41 0.22 5.08
CA ARG A 14 1.69 0.84 6.38
C ARG A 14 3.07 0.49 6.91
N VAL A 15 3.43 -0.79 6.90
CA VAL A 15 4.74 -1.27 7.37
C VAL A 15 5.87 -0.67 6.54
N LEU A 16 5.76 -0.73 5.22
CA LEU A 16 6.76 -0.20 4.29
C LEU A 16 6.93 1.31 4.47
N GLY A 17 5.84 2.07 4.48
CA GLY A 17 5.88 3.52 4.72
C GLY A 17 6.47 3.87 6.09
N SER A 18 6.19 3.07 7.12
CA SER A 18 6.73 3.30 8.47
C SER A 18 8.24 3.06 8.53
N LEU A 19 8.76 2.04 7.84
CA LEU A 19 10.20 1.81 7.72
C LEU A 19 10.88 2.99 7.02
N VAL A 20 10.33 3.43 5.88
CA VAL A 20 10.86 4.57 5.10
C VAL A 20 10.87 5.86 5.90
N GLU A 21 9.79 6.15 6.64
CA GLU A 21 9.72 7.33 7.50
C GLU A 21 10.81 7.30 8.57
N LYS A 22 11.02 6.15 9.22
CA LYS A 22 11.91 6.02 10.38
C LYS A 22 13.39 5.91 10.01
N GLU A 23 13.73 5.43 8.81
CA GLU A 23 15.10 5.53 8.28
C GLU A 23 15.58 6.99 8.30
N VAL A 24 14.74 7.92 7.83
CA VAL A 24 15.12 9.33 7.70
C VAL A 24 14.91 10.12 8.97
N THR A 25 13.77 9.92 9.65
CA THR A 25 13.39 10.78 10.78
C THR A 25 13.99 10.36 12.12
N THR A 26 14.43 9.11 12.23
CA THR A 26 14.98 8.51 13.46
C THR A 26 16.13 7.53 13.14
N PRO A 27 17.21 7.99 12.47
CA PRO A 27 18.28 7.11 11.98
C PRO A 27 18.98 6.34 13.10
N ASP A 28 19.12 6.92 14.29
CA ASP A 28 19.75 6.28 15.46
C ASP A 28 19.05 4.99 15.91
N TYR A 29 17.76 4.86 15.58
CA TYR A 29 16.94 3.71 15.96
C TYR A 29 16.72 2.73 14.79
N TYR A 30 17.17 3.08 13.58
CA TYR A 30 17.04 2.26 12.38
C TYR A 30 18.28 1.36 12.21
N PRO A 31 18.14 0.08 11.77
CA PRO A 31 16.90 -0.63 11.44
C PRO A 31 16.05 -0.99 12.68
N LEU A 32 14.73 -1.09 12.48
CA LEU A 32 13.76 -1.19 13.59
C LEU A 32 13.60 -2.63 14.10
N SER A 33 13.41 -2.80 15.40
CA SER A 33 12.87 -4.06 15.94
C SER A 33 11.39 -4.19 15.60
N LEU A 34 10.83 -5.40 15.74
CA LEU A 34 9.41 -5.64 15.47
C LEU A 34 8.48 -4.75 16.32
N ASN A 35 8.76 -4.61 17.62
CA ASN A 35 7.98 -3.77 18.52
C ASN A 35 8.07 -2.29 18.13
N ALA A 36 9.26 -1.81 17.75
CA ALA A 36 9.43 -0.43 17.30
C ALA A 36 8.67 -0.17 15.99
N LEU A 37 8.66 -1.15 15.08
CA LEU A 37 7.91 -1.07 13.83
C LEU A 37 6.39 -1.10 14.05
N MET A 38 5.87 -1.97 14.91
CA MET A 38 4.46 -2.00 15.29
C MET A 38 4.02 -0.65 15.89
N ASN A 39 4.81 -0.11 16.82
CA ASN A 39 4.58 1.22 17.39
C ASN A 39 4.59 2.33 16.31
N ALA A 40 5.46 2.23 15.30
CA ALA A 40 5.49 3.15 14.18
C ALA A 40 4.25 3.02 13.26
N CYS A 41 3.73 1.81 13.07
CA CYS A 41 2.53 1.57 12.26
C CYS A 41 1.26 2.16 12.89
N ASN A 42 1.19 2.11 14.23
CA ASN A 42 0.01 2.50 15.02
C ASN A 42 0.08 3.94 15.57
N GLN A 43 0.99 4.78 15.06
CA GLN A 43 1.07 6.18 15.48
C GLN A 43 -0.23 6.93 15.16
N ARG A 44 -0.67 7.79 16.09
CA ARG A 44 -1.88 8.62 15.90
C ARG A 44 -1.65 9.81 14.97
N SER A 45 -0.40 10.26 14.86
CA SER A 45 0.00 11.32 13.95
C SER A 45 0.59 10.73 12.68
N ASN A 46 0.47 11.47 11.58
CA ASN A 46 1.05 11.13 10.30
C ASN A 46 0.57 9.77 9.71
N ARG A 47 -0.60 9.30 10.13
CA ARG A 47 -1.25 8.08 9.65
C ARG A 47 -2.69 8.39 9.27
N GLU A 48 -3.06 8.09 8.04
CA GLU A 48 -4.44 8.19 7.57
C GLU A 48 -4.74 6.92 6.74
N PRO A 49 -5.60 5.98 7.24
CA PRO A 49 -6.26 5.98 8.55
C PRO A 49 -5.31 5.62 9.69
N VAL A 50 -5.66 5.99 10.93
CA VAL A 50 -5.01 5.41 12.11
C VAL A 50 -5.34 3.91 12.16
N MET A 51 -4.34 3.07 12.37
CA MET A 51 -4.50 1.61 12.46
C MET A 51 -4.09 1.13 13.85
N ASP A 52 -4.54 -0.07 14.18
CA ASP A 52 -4.14 -0.82 15.38
C ASP A 52 -3.73 -2.23 14.94
N LEU A 53 -2.55 -2.33 14.35
CA LEU A 53 -1.98 -3.61 13.92
C LEU A 53 -1.35 -4.33 15.10
N ASP A 54 -1.65 -5.62 15.24
CA ASP A 54 -0.98 -6.49 16.19
C ASP A 54 0.35 -7.03 15.64
N GLU A 55 1.07 -7.77 16.48
CA GLU A 55 2.38 -8.32 16.12
C GLU A 55 2.30 -9.27 14.92
N ASP A 56 1.27 -10.12 14.87
CA ASP A 56 1.09 -11.11 13.82
C ASP A 56 0.79 -10.45 12.47
N ALA A 57 -0.06 -9.42 12.44
CA ALA A 57 -0.33 -8.64 11.23
C ALA A 57 0.94 -7.96 10.70
N VAL A 58 1.78 -7.41 11.58
CA VAL A 58 3.06 -6.79 11.17
C VAL A 58 4.04 -7.85 10.65
N ARG A 59 4.13 -9.03 11.29
CA ARG A 59 4.96 -10.14 10.81
C ARG A 59 4.51 -10.64 9.44
N GLN A 60 3.22 -10.87 9.25
CA GLN A 60 2.67 -11.30 7.96
C GLN A 60 2.93 -10.26 6.86
N ALA A 61 2.77 -8.97 7.18
CA ALA A 61 3.09 -7.89 6.26
C ALA A 61 4.58 -7.87 5.90
N LEU A 62 5.48 -8.05 6.87
CA LEU A 62 6.93 -8.15 6.63
C LEU A 62 7.29 -9.34 5.74
N HIS A 63 6.69 -10.52 5.97
CA HIS A 63 6.92 -11.68 5.12
C HIS A 63 6.55 -11.42 3.66
N GLY A 64 5.36 -10.86 3.40
CA GLY A 64 4.99 -10.53 2.02
C GLY A 64 5.84 -9.40 1.41
N LEU A 65 6.33 -8.45 2.21
CA LEU A 65 7.27 -7.43 1.73
C LEU A 65 8.66 -8.00 1.41
N GLU A 66 9.08 -9.05 2.13
CA GLU A 66 10.34 -9.77 1.90
C GLU A 66 10.28 -10.56 0.59
N ASP A 67 9.15 -11.23 0.33
CA ASP A 67 8.89 -11.91 -0.95
C ASP A 67 8.94 -10.92 -2.13
N LEU A 68 8.41 -9.71 -1.95
CA LEU A 68 8.46 -8.62 -2.93
C LEU A 68 9.82 -7.89 -2.98
N ARG A 69 10.75 -8.23 -2.09
CA ARG A 69 12.06 -7.58 -1.93
C ARG A 69 11.98 -6.07 -1.68
N LEU A 70 10.96 -5.62 -0.96
CA LEU A 70 10.75 -4.21 -0.62
C LEU A 70 11.14 -3.88 0.82
N ALA A 71 11.05 -4.84 1.72
CA ALA A 71 11.54 -4.75 3.09
C ALA A 71 11.79 -6.15 3.65
N GLY A 72 12.59 -6.26 4.70
CA GLY A 72 12.87 -7.55 5.31
C GLY A 72 13.87 -7.41 6.44
N ARG A 73 14.50 -8.52 6.81
CA ARG A 73 15.52 -8.51 7.87
C ARG A 73 16.73 -7.69 7.43
N ALA A 74 17.21 -6.84 8.34
CA ALA A 74 18.36 -6.00 8.08
C ALA A 74 19.62 -6.83 7.84
N ARG A 75 20.38 -6.49 6.80
CA ARG A 75 21.61 -7.20 6.44
C ARG A 75 22.73 -6.86 7.43
N GLY A 76 23.46 -7.87 7.90
CA GLY A 76 24.73 -7.65 8.63
C GLY A 76 24.63 -7.32 10.12
N ALA A 77 23.45 -7.42 10.75
CA ALA A 77 23.32 -7.25 12.19
C ALA A 77 23.45 -8.60 12.91
N ASP A 78 24.62 -8.86 13.51
CA ASP A 78 24.81 -9.88 14.57
C ASP A 78 24.21 -9.36 15.89
N SER A 79 22.95 -8.93 15.81
CA SER A 79 22.18 -8.44 16.95
C SER A 79 21.34 -9.59 17.48
N ARG A 80 21.33 -9.77 18.80
CA ARG A 80 20.45 -10.71 19.50
C ARG A 80 18.96 -10.51 19.17
N VAL A 81 18.58 -9.32 18.69
CA VAL A 81 17.22 -8.96 18.30
C VAL A 81 17.17 -8.76 16.78
N THR A 82 16.28 -9.48 16.11
CA THR A 82 16.03 -9.30 14.67
C THR A 82 15.52 -7.88 14.40
N LYS A 83 16.18 -7.20 13.46
CA LYS A 83 15.83 -5.86 12.99
C LYS A 83 15.40 -5.91 11.54
N TYR A 84 14.60 -4.91 11.13
CA TYR A 84 13.99 -4.82 9.81
C TYR A 84 14.33 -3.49 9.14
N GLU A 85 14.57 -3.57 7.83
CA GLU A 85 14.90 -2.45 6.97
C GLU A 85 14.06 -2.50 5.68
N HIS A 86 13.89 -1.36 5.01
CA HIS A 86 13.30 -1.31 3.68
C HIS A 86 14.38 -1.18 2.60
N TRP A 87 14.03 -1.60 1.39
CA TRP A 87 14.84 -1.44 0.18
C TRP A 87 14.06 -0.72 -0.92
N LEU A 88 12.97 -0.02 -0.59
CA LEU A 88 12.10 0.66 -1.57
C LEU A 88 12.90 1.55 -2.54
N GLY A 89 13.84 2.35 -2.02
CA GLY A 89 14.68 3.22 -2.84
C GLY A 89 15.56 2.45 -3.82
N GLU A 90 16.15 1.33 -3.38
CA GLU A 90 16.98 0.46 -4.23
C GLU A 90 16.14 -0.30 -5.26
N ALA A 91 15.00 -0.87 -4.84
CA ALA A 91 14.14 -1.71 -5.66
C ALA A 91 13.59 -0.96 -6.88
N PHE A 92 13.30 0.34 -6.71
CA PHE A 92 12.80 1.22 -7.77
C PHE A 92 13.83 2.21 -8.30
N ASN A 93 15.05 2.28 -7.75
CA ASN A 93 16.02 3.34 -8.06
C ASN A 93 15.39 4.75 -7.88
N PHE A 94 14.88 5.01 -6.68
CA PHE A 94 14.31 6.30 -6.32
C PHE A 94 15.38 7.28 -5.82
N SER A 95 15.23 8.53 -6.21
CA SER A 95 15.85 9.66 -5.52
C SER A 95 15.22 9.87 -4.13
N ARG A 96 15.91 10.64 -3.26
CA ARG A 96 15.36 11.01 -1.94
C ARG A 96 14.02 11.74 -2.03
N ALA A 97 13.84 12.56 -3.06
CA ALA A 97 12.59 13.26 -3.32
C ALA A 97 11.44 12.28 -3.62
N GLU A 98 11.66 11.35 -4.55
CA GLU A 98 10.68 10.32 -4.91
C GLU A 98 10.32 9.42 -3.71
N THR A 99 11.33 8.97 -2.95
CA THR A 99 11.12 8.17 -1.74
C THR A 99 10.29 8.91 -0.69
N ALA A 100 10.52 10.21 -0.50
CA ALA A 100 9.74 11.02 0.42
C ALA A 100 8.27 11.14 -0.02
N LEU A 101 8.01 11.38 -1.31
CA LEU A 101 6.65 11.44 -1.85
C LEU A 101 5.92 10.10 -1.66
N MET A 102 6.57 8.99 -2.04
CA MET A 102 6.00 7.66 -1.87
C MET A 102 5.72 7.33 -0.40
N CYS A 103 6.63 7.69 0.51
CA CYS A 103 6.44 7.50 1.94
C CYS A 103 5.15 8.16 2.45
N VAL A 104 4.93 9.44 2.13
CA VAL A 104 3.75 10.18 2.62
C VAL A 104 2.48 9.66 1.96
N LEU A 105 2.51 9.31 0.67
CA LEU A 105 1.35 8.72 -0.03
C LEU A 105 0.98 7.33 0.52
N LEU A 106 1.96 6.51 0.90
CA LEU A 106 1.72 5.20 1.55
C LEU A 106 1.10 5.35 2.95
N LEU A 107 1.53 6.36 3.71
CA LEU A 107 1.12 6.54 5.11
C LEU A 107 -0.20 7.30 5.27
N ARG A 108 -0.54 8.16 4.30
CA ARG A 108 -1.68 9.08 4.40
C ARG A 108 -2.62 9.08 3.20
N GLY A 109 -2.39 8.21 2.22
CA GLY A 109 -3.23 8.13 1.03
C GLY A 109 -3.19 9.40 0.15
N PRO A 110 -4.27 9.66 -0.60
CA PRO A 110 -4.27 10.69 -1.66
C PRO A 110 -4.18 12.13 -1.14
N GLN A 111 -3.19 12.88 -1.64
CA GLN A 111 -2.86 14.22 -1.15
C GLN A 111 -2.64 15.23 -2.28
N THR A 112 -2.82 16.51 -1.98
CA THR A 112 -2.48 17.60 -2.91
C THR A 112 -0.98 17.90 -2.88
N PRO A 113 -0.42 18.54 -3.93
CA PRO A 113 0.99 18.97 -3.93
C PRO A 113 1.35 19.88 -2.75
N GLY A 114 0.43 20.76 -2.33
CA GLY A 114 0.62 21.64 -1.17
C GLY A 114 0.74 20.86 0.14
N GLU A 115 -0.13 19.86 0.35
CA GLU A 115 -0.06 18.97 1.51
C GLU A 115 1.24 18.16 1.51
N LEU A 116 1.63 17.62 0.35
CA LEU A 116 2.85 16.83 0.20
C LEU A 116 4.09 17.65 0.56
N ARG A 117 4.23 18.88 0.05
CA ARG A 117 5.37 19.76 0.37
C ARG A 117 5.58 19.93 1.87
N GLY A 118 4.51 20.21 2.61
CA GLY A 118 4.58 20.38 4.07
C GLY A 118 4.84 19.07 4.81
N ARG A 119 4.22 17.97 4.36
CA ARG A 119 4.30 16.67 5.05
C ARG A 119 5.60 15.91 4.76
N THR A 120 6.31 16.23 3.67
CA THR A 120 7.62 15.67 3.36
C THR A 120 8.78 16.44 3.97
N GLU A 121 8.57 17.60 4.61
CA GLU A 121 9.65 18.51 5.04
C GLU A 121 10.78 17.83 5.84
N ARG A 122 10.42 16.90 6.74
CA ARG A 122 11.38 16.13 7.55
C ARG A 122 12.04 14.96 6.81
N LEU A 123 11.47 14.53 5.68
CA LEU A 123 11.99 13.45 4.83
C LEU A 123 12.88 14.01 3.72
N HIS A 124 12.38 15.02 3.02
CA HIS A 124 13.04 15.76 1.96
C HIS A 124 12.40 17.14 1.82
N ARG A 125 13.22 18.18 1.87
CA ARG A 125 12.77 19.56 1.72
C ARG A 125 12.70 19.93 0.24
N PHE A 126 11.48 20.12 -0.27
CA PHE A 126 11.23 20.73 -1.58
C PHE A 126 11.28 22.25 -1.47
N GLU A 127 11.96 22.91 -2.41
CA GLU A 127 12.05 24.38 -2.43
C GLU A 127 10.70 24.97 -2.82
N GLU A 128 10.12 24.47 -3.91
CA GLU A 128 8.86 24.96 -4.47
C GLU A 128 7.81 23.86 -4.65
N ILE A 129 6.54 24.26 -4.77
CA ILE A 129 5.44 23.32 -5.09
C ILE A 129 5.65 22.69 -6.47
N SER A 130 6.28 23.41 -7.41
CA SER A 130 6.64 22.87 -8.72
C SER A 130 7.59 21.68 -8.63
N ASP A 131 8.48 21.63 -7.65
CA ASP A 131 9.42 20.51 -7.48
C ASP A 131 8.69 19.24 -7.03
N VAL A 132 7.66 19.40 -6.20
CA VAL A 132 6.77 18.30 -5.79
C VAL A 132 6.03 17.76 -7.00
N VAL A 133 5.45 18.64 -7.83
CA VAL A 133 4.73 18.25 -9.05
C VAL A 133 5.67 17.54 -10.02
N ALA A 134 6.88 18.07 -10.25
CA ALA A 134 7.88 17.43 -11.10
C ALA A 134 8.30 16.05 -10.58
N GLY A 135 8.40 15.87 -9.25
CA GLY A 135 8.64 14.56 -8.63
C GLY A 135 7.49 13.58 -8.86
N LEU A 136 6.25 14.03 -8.74
CA LEU A 136 5.05 13.22 -9.00
C LEU A 136 4.94 12.84 -10.48
N GLU A 137 5.23 13.76 -11.40
CA GLU A 137 5.25 13.49 -12.84
C GLU A 137 6.27 12.42 -13.21
N LYS A 138 7.48 12.46 -12.63
CA LYS A 138 8.48 11.40 -12.80
C LYS A 138 7.97 10.04 -12.32
N LEU A 139 7.25 9.99 -11.19
CA LEU A 139 6.64 8.77 -10.68
C LEU A 139 5.49 8.25 -11.56
N MET A 140 4.75 9.14 -12.21
CA MET A 140 3.70 8.81 -13.18
C MET A 140 4.26 8.28 -14.51
N GLN A 141 5.43 8.77 -14.94
CA GLN A 141 6.09 8.39 -16.20
C GLN A 141 6.84 7.06 -16.12
N ARG A 142 6.92 6.44 -14.94
CA ARG A 142 7.54 5.12 -14.78
C ARG A 142 6.67 4.03 -15.42
N GLU A 143 7.32 2.92 -15.80
CA GLU A 143 6.64 1.73 -16.32
C GLU A 143 6.89 0.55 -15.36
N PRO A 144 5.86 0.07 -14.63
CA PRO A 144 4.51 0.63 -14.53
C PRO A 144 4.46 1.95 -13.74
N ALA A 145 3.42 2.75 -13.96
CA ALA A 145 3.22 4.02 -13.24
C ALA A 145 3.04 3.76 -11.74
N LEU A 146 3.69 4.57 -10.90
CA LEU A 146 3.69 4.36 -9.45
C LEU A 146 2.78 5.34 -8.71
N VAL A 147 2.38 6.42 -9.38
CA VAL A 147 1.47 7.46 -8.89
C VAL A 147 0.46 7.77 -9.99
N ALA A 148 -0.75 8.18 -9.61
CA ALA A 148 -1.76 8.73 -10.51
C ALA A 148 -2.42 9.98 -9.94
N VAL A 149 -2.89 10.83 -10.85
CA VAL A 149 -3.76 11.98 -10.53
C VAL A 149 -5.20 11.51 -10.45
N LEU A 150 -5.87 11.86 -9.36
CA LEU A 150 -7.30 11.64 -9.19
C LEU A 150 -8.10 12.84 -9.76
N PRO A 151 -9.31 12.62 -10.33
CA PRO A 151 -10.22 13.68 -10.71
C PRO A 151 -10.44 14.63 -9.54
N ARG A 152 -10.58 15.91 -9.87
CA ARG A 152 -10.90 16.93 -8.89
C ARG A 152 -12.28 16.65 -8.31
N GLN A 153 -12.39 16.71 -6.99
CA GLN A 153 -13.69 16.65 -6.33
C GLN A 153 -14.46 17.94 -6.65
N ALA A 154 -15.79 17.85 -6.74
CA ALA A 154 -16.62 19.03 -6.95
C ALA A 154 -16.34 20.07 -5.84
N GLY A 155 -15.85 21.26 -6.23
CA GLY A 155 -15.48 22.33 -5.30
C GLY A 155 -14.01 22.37 -4.87
N SER A 156 -13.17 21.39 -5.23
CA SER A 156 -11.72 21.46 -4.96
C SER A 156 -10.95 22.09 -6.13
N ARG A 157 -10.09 23.06 -5.82
CA ARG A 157 -9.28 23.76 -6.82
C ARG A 157 -8.02 22.98 -7.21
N GLU A 158 -7.54 22.12 -6.32
CA GLU A 158 -6.33 21.30 -6.49
C GLU A 158 -6.68 19.83 -6.74
N ALA A 159 -5.88 19.16 -7.57
CA ALA A 159 -5.97 17.72 -7.80
C ALA A 159 -5.19 16.96 -6.72
N ARG A 160 -5.62 15.73 -6.42
CA ARG A 160 -4.94 14.83 -5.48
C ARG A 160 -4.18 13.76 -6.24
N TYR A 161 -3.06 13.33 -5.66
CA TYR A 161 -2.20 12.28 -6.18
C TYR A 161 -2.29 11.07 -5.27
N ALA A 162 -2.35 9.88 -5.83
CA ALA A 162 -2.37 8.62 -5.10
C ALA A 162 -1.29 7.67 -5.61
N GLN A 163 -0.69 6.89 -4.71
CA GLN A 163 0.24 5.83 -5.08
C GLN A 163 -0.52 4.59 -5.60
N LEU A 164 0.11 3.83 -6.49
CA LEU A 164 -0.49 2.69 -7.19
C LEU A 164 0.08 1.32 -6.77
N LEU A 165 1.05 1.30 -5.85
CA LEU A 165 1.60 0.06 -5.27
C LEU A 165 0.56 -0.75 -4.49
N SER A 166 -0.49 -0.10 -3.95
CA SER A 166 -1.63 -0.77 -3.30
C SER A 166 -2.81 -1.02 -4.24
N GLY A 167 -2.58 -0.99 -5.56
CA GLY A 167 -3.60 -1.18 -6.58
C GLY A 167 -4.20 0.14 -7.10
N ALA A 168 -5.10 0.02 -8.06
CA ALA A 168 -5.78 1.17 -8.66
C ALA A 168 -6.70 1.84 -7.62
N VAL A 169 -6.55 3.16 -7.46
CA VAL A 169 -7.43 3.96 -6.60
C VAL A 169 -8.66 4.38 -7.39
N SER A 170 -9.86 4.14 -6.85
CA SER A 170 -11.12 4.51 -7.51
C SER A 170 -11.15 6.00 -7.84
N GLY A 171 -11.27 6.30 -9.14
CA GLY A 171 -11.17 7.64 -9.69
C GLY A 171 -9.74 8.04 -10.02
N THR A 172 -9.04 7.32 -10.91
CA THR A 172 -7.88 7.88 -11.63
C THR A 172 -8.37 8.45 -12.96
N ALA A 173 -7.92 9.66 -13.33
CA ALA A 173 -8.42 10.35 -14.53
C ALA A 173 -7.84 9.78 -15.86
N GLY A 174 -7.43 8.51 -15.89
CA GLY A 174 -6.62 7.97 -16.99
C GLY A 174 -6.68 6.47 -17.24
N SER A 175 -7.58 5.70 -16.61
CA SER A 175 -7.81 4.32 -17.04
C SER A 175 -8.68 4.29 -18.30
N VAL A 176 -8.06 4.46 -19.47
CA VAL A 176 -8.66 4.03 -20.74
C VAL A 176 -8.43 2.51 -20.87
N GLY A 177 -9.12 1.77 -20.01
CA GLY A 177 -9.31 0.32 -20.03
C GLY A 177 -10.73 0.08 -19.53
N PRO A 178 -11.45 -0.93 -20.05
CA PRO A 178 -12.92 -0.96 -20.01
C PRO A 178 -13.42 -0.73 -18.60
N GLU A 179 -14.11 0.41 -18.45
CA GLU A 179 -14.72 0.85 -17.22
C GLU A 179 -15.65 -0.24 -16.70
N VAL A 180 -15.31 -0.84 -15.56
CA VAL A 180 -16.34 -1.33 -14.65
C VAL A 180 -16.75 -0.14 -13.79
N SER A 181 -17.41 0.81 -14.45
CA SER A 181 -18.21 1.82 -13.77
C SER A 181 -19.26 1.05 -12.98
N VAL A 182 -19.26 1.20 -11.65
CA VAL A 182 -20.34 0.72 -10.77
C VAL A 182 -21.55 1.65 -10.97
N VAL A 183 -22.07 1.64 -12.18
CA VAL A 183 -23.48 1.84 -12.44
C VAL A 183 -24.05 0.43 -12.40
N SER A 184 -25.02 0.17 -11.53
CA SER A 184 -25.74 -1.11 -11.49
C SER A 184 -26.33 -1.38 -12.87
N SER A 185 -25.60 -2.13 -13.69
CA SER A 185 -26.06 -2.63 -14.98
C SER A 185 -26.81 -3.94 -14.73
N PRO A 186 -27.93 -4.19 -15.44
CA PRO A 186 -28.70 -5.42 -15.26
C PRO A 186 -27.86 -6.70 -15.46
N GLU A 187 -26.79 -6.62 -16.24
CA GLU A 187 -25.82 -7.71 -16.43
C GLU A 187 -24.95 -8.00 -15.20
N HIS A 188 -24.64 -6.98 -14.37
CA HIS A 188 -23.93 -7.17 -13.10
C HIS A 188 -24.85 -7.80 -12.05
N ASP A 189 -26.11 -7.37 -11.99
CA ASP A 189 -27.10 -7.96 -11.08
C ASP A 189 -27.36 -9.44 -11.43
N GLU A 190 -27.43 -9.76 -12.73
CA GLU A 190 -27.57 -11.14 -13.21
C GLU A 190 -26.34 -11.99 -12.89
N ARG A 191 -25.13 -11.42 -13.02
CA ARG A 191 -23.89 -12.11 -12.65
C ARG A 191 -23.77 -12.32 -11.14
N ILE A 192 -24.20 -11.38 -10.32
CA ILE A 192 -24.26 -11.53 -8.86
C ILE A 192 -25.25 -12.64 -8.50
N ALA A 193 -26.45 -12.66 -9.09
CA ALA A 193 -27.44 -13.70 -8.85
C ALA A 193 -26.93 -15.11 -9.24
N GLN A 194 -26.21 -15.23 -10.36
CA GLN A 194 -25.59 -16.50 -10.78
C GLN A 194 -24.48 -16.96 -9.82
N LEU A 195 -23.68 -16.02 -9.30
CA LEU A 195 -22.63 -16.31 -8.34
C LEU A 195 -23.21 -16.70 -6.97
N GLU A 196 -24.26 -16.04 -6.53
CA GLU A 196 -24.98 -16.38 -5.29
C GLU A 196 -25.61 -17.77 -5.38
N ALA A 197 -26.23 -18.11 -6.51
CA ALA A 197 -26.75 -19.46 -6.76
C ALA A 197 -25.64 -20.53 -6.72
N SER A 198 -24.50 -20.24 -7.36
CA SER A 198 -23.34 -21.15 -7.36
C SER A 198 -22.74 -21.34 -5.96
N VAL A 199 -22.68 -20.27 -5.15
CA VAL A 199 -22.21 -20.34 -3.76
C VAL A 199 -23.16 -21.18 -2.90
N GLU A 200 -24.46 -21.05 -3.10
CA GLU A 200 -25.45 -21.84 -2.36
C GLU A 200 -25.41 -23.33 -2.74
N GLU A 201 -25.22 -23.64 -4.02
CA GLU A 201 -25.03 -25.01 -4.51
C GLU A 201 -23.74 -25.64 -3.94
N LEU A 202 -22.61 -24.94 -4.03
CA LEU A 202 -21.35 -25.39 -3.47
C LEU A 202 -21.42 -25.59 -1.95
N ARG A 203 -22.15 -24.73 -1.22
CA ARG A 203 -22.36 -24.89 0.22
C ARG A 203 -23.14 -26.16 0.55
N LYS A 204 -24.14 -26.51 -0.26
CA LYS A 204 -24.89 -27.76 -0.11
C LYS A 204 -24.02 -28.97 -0.39
N GLU A 205 -23.24 -28.96 -1.47
CA GLU A 205 -22.31 -30.05 -1.78
C GLU A 205 -21.27 -30.24 -0.67
N VAL A 206 -20.70 -29.15 -0.14
CA VAL A 206 -19.76 -29.20 0.98
C VAL A 206 -20.43 -29.76 2.24
N ALA A 207 -21.68 -29.42 2.51
CA ALA A 207 -22.42 -29.97 3.64
C ALA A 207 -22.70 -31.47 3.48
N GLU A 208 -23.07 -31.92 2.28
CA GLU A 208 -23.27 -33.34 1.99
C GLU A 208 -21.98 -34.14 2.03
N LEU A 209 -20.88 -33.61 1.51
CA LEU A 209 -19.57 -34.26 1.58
C LEU A 209 -19.07 -34.35 3.02
N ARG A 210 -19.26 -33.30 3.82
CA ARG A 210 -18.95 -33.34 5.26
C ARG A 210 -19.75 -34.42 5.99
N LYS A 211 -21.04 -34.53 5.71
CA LYS A 211 -21.89 -35.56 6.30
C LYS A 211 -21.46 -36.97 5.88
N LYS A 212 -21.13 -37.18 4.60
CA LYS A 212 -20.61 -38.48 4.12
C LYS A 212 -19.26 -38.84 4.74
N ILE A 213 -18.39 -37.86 4.99
CA ILE A 213 -17.13 -38.07 5.70
C ILE A 213 -17.40 -38.44 7.16
N GLU A 214 -18.33 -37.76 7.83
CA GLU A 214 -18.72 -38.06 9.20
C GLU A 214 -19.32 -39.47 9.33
N ASP A 215 -20.16 -39.89 8.38
CA ASP A 215 -20.74 -41.24 8.32
C ASP A 215 -19.70 -42.34 7.97
N LEU A 216 -18.56 -41.99 7.36
CA LEU A 216 -17.51 -42.95 6.98
C LEU A 216 -16.42 -43.11 8.07
N PHE A 217 -16.25 -42.10 8.92
CA PHE A 217 -15.19 -42.00 9.92
C PHE A 217 -15.68 -41.87 11.37
N GLY A 218 -17.00 -41.87 11.59
CA GLY A 218 -17.67 -42.00 12.90
C GLY A 218 -18.28 -43.39 13.08
#